data_AF-A0A9D7B579-F1
#
_entry.id   AF-A0A9D7B579-F1
#
_cell.length_a   1.000
_cell.length_b   1.000
_cell.length_c   1.000
_cell.angle_alpha   90.00
_cell.angle_beta   90.00
_cell.angle_gamma   90.00
#
_symmetry.space_group_name_H-M   'P 1'
#
loop_
_entity.id
_entity.type
_entity.pdbx_description
1 polymer ?
#
loop_
_entity_poly.entity_id
_entity_poly.type
_entity_poly.pdbx_seq_one_letter_code
_entity_poly.pdbx_strand_id
1 'polypeptide(L)'
;MNRIAVLGFAVAIASLFLVQAPCVAQSSAHDASAYTVRIEGLTNEHRDALQAQLKGRSDLRLVFACVPVGVLVFEPAPGEPKSSAAQRAMHLLDAQQLLSKREELTDGRAAAEAACAQARNR
;
A
#
# COMPACT_ATOMS: atom_id res chain seq x y z
N MET A 1 -9.90 2.03 -78.95
CA MET A 1 -9.97 0.73 -78.22
C MET A 1 -10.29 1.03 -76.77
N ASN A 2 -11.50 0.63 -76.35
CA ASN A 2 -12.07 0.77 -75.02
C ASN A 2 -11.25 0.03 -73.96
N ARG A 3 -10.99 0.67 -72.81
CA ARG A 3 -11.08 0.04 -71.47
C ARG A 3 -11.45 1.09 -70.41
N ILE A 4 -12.75 1.18 -70.13
CA ILE A 4 -13.30 1.71 -68.89
C ILE A 4 -13.21 0.57 -67.86
N ALA A 5 -12.57 0.80 -66.73
CA ALA A 5 -12.72 -0.04 -65.55
C ALA A 5 -12.79 0.86 -64.30
N VAL A 6 -13.99 0.89 -63.75
CA VAL A 6 -14.45 1.52 -62.52
C VAL A 6 -13.87 0.78 -61.32
N LEU A 7 -13.37 1.51 -60.32
CA LEU A 7 -13.23 1.11 -58.90
C LEU A 7 -12.79 2.40 -58.17
N GLY A 8 -13.61 3.15 -57.45
CA GLY A 8 -14.65 2.72 -56.52
C GLY A 8 -13.97 2.26 -55.23
N PHE A 9 -13.56 3.17 -54.35
CA PHE A 9 -13.29 2.80 -52.96
C PHE A 9 -13.75 3.88 -51.98
N ALA A 10 -14.64 3.42 -51.13
CA ALA A 10 -15.41 4.14 -50.13
C ALA A 10 -14.52 4.82 -49.08
N VAL A 11 -14.99 6.00 -48.68
CA VAL A 11 -14.63 6.64 -47.42
C VAL A 11 -15.08 5.74 -46.27
N ALA A 12 -14.15 5.29 -45.43
CA ALA A 12 -14.44 4.69 -44.14
C ALA A 12 -13.43 5.22 -43.11
N ILE A 13 -13.79 6.33 -42.48
CA ILE A 13 -13.15 6.86 -41.28
C ILE A 13 -13.66 6.00 -40.11
N ALA A 14 -12.94 4.93 -39.76
CA ALA A 14 -13.19 4.14 -38.55
C ALA A 14 -12.15 4.52 -37.49
N SER A 15 -12.47 5.56 -36.74
CA SER A 15 -11.71 6.01 -35.58
C SER A 15 -12.06 5.19 -34.33
N LEU A 16 -11.08 5.10 -33.42
CA LEU A 16 -11.17 4.65 -32.03
C LEU A 16 -11.20 3.13 -31.76
N PHE A 17 -10.03 2.51 -31.85
CA PHE A 17 -9.66 1.45 -30.91
C PHE A 17 -9.31 2.08 -29.56
N LEU A 18 -10.29 2.19 -28.66
CA LEU A 18 -10.04 2.39 -27.23
C LEU A 18 -9.64 1.03 -26.64
N VAL A 19 -8.34 0.74 -26.70
CA VAL A 19 -7.73 -0.35 -25.94
C VAL A 19 -7.91 -0.01 -24.46
N GLN A 20 -8.92 -0.63 -23.84
CA GLN A 20 -9.04 -0.65 -22.39
C GLN A 20 -7.91 -1.53 -21.85
N ALA A 21 -6.76 -0.92 -21.57
CA ALA A 21 -5.74 -1.57 -20.78
C ALA A 21 -6.34 -1.84 -19.39
N PRO A 22 -6.44 -3.09 -18.92
CA PRO A 22 -6.69 -3.34 -17.52
C PRO A 22 -5.51 -2.75 -16.76
N CYS A 23 -5.75 -1.66 -16.05
CA CYS A 23 -4.80 -1.08 -15.13
C CYS A 23 -4.64 -2.09 -13.98
N VAL A 24 -3.77 -3.08 -14.17
CA VAL A 24 -3.34 -3.96 -13.09
C VAL A 24 -2.47 -3.08 -12.22
N ALA A 25 -3.06 -2.49 -11.17
CA ALA A 25 -2.33 -1.86 -10.10
C ALA A 25 -1.33 -2.91 -9.59
N GLN A 26 -0.08 -2.78 -9.98
CA GLN A 26 0.99 -3.64 -9.50
C GLN A 26 1.16 -3.33 -8.02
N SER A 27 0.51 -4.12 -7.15
CA SER A 27 0.90 -4.21 -5.75
C SER A 27 2.34 -4.68 -5.74
N SER A 28 3.24 -3.72 -5.64
CA SER A 28 4.68 -3.90 -5.68
C SER A 28 5.09 -4.96 -4.67
N ALA A 29 5.93 -5.91 -5.10
CA ALA A 29 6.54 -6.98 -4.29
C ALA A 29 7.24 -6.51 -3.00
N HIS A 30 7.30 -5.20 -2.75
CA HIS A 30 7.68 -4.58 -1.48
C HIS A 30 6.74 -4.92 -0.31
N ASP A 31 5.51 -5.37 -0.57
CA ASP A 31 4.56 -5.74 0.49
C ASP A 31 4.91 -7.03 1.23
N ALA A 32 5.64 -7.96 0.59
CA ALA A 32 5.93 -9.27 1.19
C ALA A 32 6.83 -9.17 2.44
N SER A 33 7.63 -8.09 2.56
CA SER A 33 8.50 -7.84 3.72
C SER A 33 7.88 -6.88 4.74
N ALA A 34 6.66 -6.38 4.52
CA ALA A 34 6.03 -5.44 5.42
C ALA A 34 5.52 -6.13 6.71
N TYR A 35 5.81 -5.51 7.85
CA TYR A 35 5.27 -5.88 9.14
C TYR A 35 4.00 -5.08 9.43
N THR A 36 2.85 -5.74 9.41
CA THR A 36 1.54 -5.12 9.65
C THR A 36 1.02 -5.49 11.03
N VAL A 37 0.53 -4.51 11.76
CA VAL A 37 0.14 -4.69 13.15
C VAL A 37 -1.06 -3.83 13.52
N ARG A 38 -1.98 -4.39 14.29
CA ARG A 38 -3.08 -3.69 14.95
C ARG A 38 -2.69 -3.38 16.39
N ILE A 39 -2.97 -2.17 16.83
CA ILE A 39 -2.72 -1.64 18.17
C ILE A 39 -4.05 -1.17 18.73
N GLU A 40 -4.49 -1.79 19.82
CA GLU A 40 -5.68 -1.34 20.54
C GLU A 40 -5.43 0.03 21.18
N GLY A 41 -6.37 0.97 21.00
CA GLY A 41 -6.25 2.32 21.55
C GLY A 41 -5.12 3.15 20.94
N LEU A 42 -4.73 2.87 19.69
CA LEU A 42 -3.84 3.74 18.94
C LEU A 42 -4.43 5.15 18.84
N THR A 43 -3.60 6.16 19.07
CA THR A 43 -4.03 7.57 18.99
C THR A 43 -3.17 8.33 17.99
N ASN A 44 -3.59 9.55 17.68
CA ASN A 44 -2.82 10.45 16.80
C ASN A 44 -1.45 10.76 17.43
N GLU A 45 -1.41 10.97 18.74
CA GLU A 45 -0.18 11.26 19.49
C GLU A 45 0.82 10.10 19.40
N HIS A 46 0.35 8.85 19.54
CA HIS A 46 1.19 7.67 19.37
C HIS A 46 1.78 7.58 17.95
N ARG A 47 0.95 7.79 16.92
CA ARG A 47 1.41 7.80 15.53
C ARG A 47 2.48 8.89 15.33
N ASP A 48 2.22 10.10 15.79
CA ASP A 48 3.13 11.23 15.59
C ASP A 48 4.46 11.03 16.34
N ALA A 49 4.42 10.46 17.55
CA ALA A 49 5.61 10.08 18.30
C ALA A 49 6.42 8.99 17.57
N LEU A 50 5.77 7.95 17.04
CA LEU A 50 6.44 6.93 16.23
C LEU A 50 7.07 7.53 14.98
N GLN A 51 6.35 8.41 14.27
CA GLN A 51 6.85 9.08 13.08
C GLN A 51 8.04 9.99 13.38
N ALA A 52 8.03 10.69 14.53
CA ALA A 52 9.16 11.48 15.00
C ALA A 52 10.39 10.62 15.31
N GLN A 53 10.22 9.47 15.96
CA GLN A 53 11.31 8.52 16.25
C GLN A 53 11.88 7.86 14.99
N LEU A 54 11.06 7.73 13.95
CA LEU A 54 11.47 7.18 12.66
C LEU A 54 12.09 8.23 11.73
N LYS A 55 12.04 9.51 12.09
CA LYS A 55 12.58 10.58 11.26
C LYS A 55 14.10 10.44 11.13
N GLY A 56 14.58 10.34 9.90
CA GLY A 56 16.01 10.19 9.60
C GLY A 56 16.54 8.74 9.70
N ARG A 57 15.67 7.77 10.00
CA ARG A 57 16.02 6.35 9.97
C ARG A 57 15.85 5.78 8.56
N SER A 58 16.80 4.94 8.16
CA SER A 58 16.77 4.22 6.88
C SER A 58 16.53 2.71 7.04
N ASP A 59 16.59 2.22 8.28
CA ASP A 59 16.48 0.80 8.64
C ASP A 59 15.03 0.35 8.88
N LEU A 60 14.12 1.29 9.13
CA LEU A 60 12.70 1.03 9.34
C LEU A 60 11.88 2.25 8.91
N ARG A 61 10.77 2.04 8.21
CA ARG A 61 9.86 3.11 7.83
C ARG A 61 8.43 2.77 8.23
N LEU A 62 7.72 3.73 8.80
CA LEU A 62 6.26 3.66 8.93
C LEU A 62 5.66 4.14 7.61
N VAL A 63 5.09 3.23 6.84
CA VAL A 63 4.56 3.55 5.48
C VAL A 63 3.05 3.72 5.45
N PHE A 64 2.35 3.17 6.45
CA PHE A 64 0.91 3.33 6.58
C PHE A 64 0.52 3.36 8.04
N ALA A 65 -0.43 4.24 8.37
CA ALA A 65 -1.02 4.34 9.70
C ALA A 65 -2.49 4.72 9.59
N CYS A 66 -3.36 3.90 10.18
CA CYS A 66 -4.78 4.17 10.32
C CYS A 66 -5.17 4.16 11.79
N VAL A 67 -5.11 5.34 12.42
CA VAL A 67 -5.42 5.55 13.84
C VAL A 67 -6.81 5.04 14.25
N PRO A 68 -7.92 5.36 13.55
CA PRO A 68 -9.25 4.93 14.02
C PRO A 68 -9.45 3.42 14.01
N VAL A 69 -8.68 2.68 13.20
CA VAL A 69 -8.72 1.21 13.12
C VAL A 69 -7.56 0.57 13.91
N GLY A 70 -6.62 1.39 14.39
CA GLY A 70 -5.46 0.95 15.13
C GLY A 70 -4.36 0.30 14.31
N VAL A 71 -4.31 0.45 12.98
CA VAL A 71 -3.37 -0.30 12.14
C VAL A 71 -2.12 0.49 11.79
N LEU A 72 -0.95 -0.14 11.89
CA LEU A 72 0.35 0.38 11.48
C LEU A 72 1.02 -0.62 10.53
N VAL A 73 1.72 -0.12 9.52
CA VAL A 73 2.52 -0.92 8.59
C VAL A 73 3.95 -0.39 8.56
N PHE A 74 4.89 -1.26 8.89
CA PHE A 74 6.31 -0.98 8.88
C PHE A 74 7.00 -1.73 7.75
N GLU A 75 7.81 -1.02 6.97
CA GLU A 75 8.68 -1.62 5.95
C GLU A 75 10.13 -1.61 6.44
N PRO A 76 10.87 -2.73 6.27
CA PRO A 76 12.30 -2.76 6.54
C PRO A 76 13.08 -2.01 5.46
N ALA A 77 14.41 -1.94 5.61
CA ALA A 77 15.24 -1.45 4.51
C ALA A 77 15.13 -2.38 3.28
N PRO A 78 15.37 -1.88 2.06
CA PRO A 78 15.37 -2.72 0.87
C PRO A 78 16.31 -3.91 1.00
N GLY A 79 15.81 -5.11 0.71
CA GLY A 79 16.56 -6.37 0.80
C GLY A 79 16.57 -7.04 2.18
N GLU A 80 15.94 -6.43 3.19
CA GLU A 80 15.79 -7.04 4.51
C GLU A 80 14.45 -7.79 4.66
N PRO A 81 14.41 -8.83 5.51
CA PRO A 81 13.21 -9.62 5.73
C PRO A 81 12.20 -8.90 6.65
N LYS A 82 10.94 -9.36 6.59
CA LYS A 82 9.86 -8.93 7.50
C LYS A 82 10.23 -9.04 8.97
N SER A 83 10.97 -10.07 9.36
CA SER A 83 11.41 -10.27 10.75
C SER A 83 12.26 -9.11 11.28
N SER A 84 13.10 -8.49 10.43
CA SER A 84 13.88 -7.31 10.81
C SER A 84 12.97 -6.10 11.06
N ALA A 85 11.95 -5.90 10.24
CA ALA A 85 10.93 -4.87 10.50
C ALA A 85 10.17 -5.14 11.81
N ALA A 86 9.74 -6.38 12.03
CA ALA A 86 9.01 -6.79 13.23
C ALA A 86 9.83 -6.53 14.51
N GLN A 87 11.09 -6.96 14.54
CA GLN A 87 11.96 -6.78 15.70
C GLN A 87 12.20 -5.30 16.01
N ARG A 88 12.50 -4.48 14.99
CA ARG A 88 12.72 -3.04 15.19
C ARG A 88 11.44 -2.29 15.55
N ALA A 89 10.31 -2.67 14.97
CA ALA A 89 9.01 -2.12 15.33
C ALA A 89 8.64 -2.48 16.78
N MET A 90 8.93 -3.69 17.24
CA MET A 90 8.68 -4.10 18.63
C MET A 90 9.37 -3.19 19.64
N HIS A 91 10.64 -2.85 19.42
CA HIS A 91 11.35 -1.91 20.31
C HIS A 91 10.69 -0.53 20.36
N LEU A 92 10.18 -0.02 19.22
CA LEU A 92 9.47 1.26 19.16
C LEU A 92 8.11 1.20 19.85
N LEU A 93 7.37 0.13 19.64
CA LEU A 93 6.06 -0.07 20.26
C LEU A 93 6.20 -0.25 21.78
N ASP A 94 7.24 -0.92 22.24
CA ASP A 94 7.54 -1.07 23.67
C ASP A 94 7.88 0.28 24.34
N ALA A 95 8.71 1.09 23.69
CA ALA A 95 9.03 2.45 24.14
C ALA A 95 7.79 3.38 24.24
N GLN A 96 6.70 3.03 23.55
CA GLN A 96 5.41 3.72 23.62
C GLN A 96 4.37 2.99 24.46
N GLN A 97 4.74 1.90 25.14
CA GLN A 97 3.84 1.06 25.95
C GLN A 97 2.66 0.48 25.13
N LEU A 98 2.87 0.27 23.84
CA LEU A 98 1.89 -0.28 22.90
C LEU A 98 2.05 -1.78 22.67
N LEU A 99 3.15 -2.38 23.15
CA LEU A 99 3.49 -3.78 22.88
C LEU A 99 2.43 -4.77 23.41
N SER A 100 1.84 -4.49 24.58
CA SER A 100 0.81 -5.34 25.20
C SER A 100 -0.54 -5.27 24.48
N LYS A 101 -0.76 -4.23 23.68
CA LYS A 101 -2.01 -3.96 22.94
C LYS A 101 -1.92 -4.39 21.47
N ARG A 102 -0.87 -5.15 21.15
CA ARG A 102 -0.43 -5.43 19.80
C ARG A 102 -0.93 -6.77 19.30
N GLU A 103 -1.46 -6.77 18.09
CA GLU A 103 -1.83 -7.96 17.34
C GLU A 103 -1.21 -7.90 15.94
N GLU A 104 -0.37 -8.86 15.59
CA GLU A 104 0.20 -8.93 14.24
C GLU A 104 -0.88 -9.37 13.25
N LEU A 105 -0.98 -8.68 12.11
CA LEU A 105 -1.89 -9.03 11.03
C LEU A 105 -1.13 -9.75 9.91
N THR A 106 -1.64 -10.91 9.51
CA THR A 106 -1.09 -11.72 8.40
C THR A 106 -1.54 -11.24 7.03
N ASP A 107 -2.65 -10.52 6.96
CA ASP A 107 -3.34 -10.16 5.72
C ASP A 107 -2.64 -9.01 4.95
N GLY A 108 -1.52 -8.51 5.49
CA GLY A 108 -0.65 -7.54 4.85
C GLY A 108 -1.24 -6.13 4.73
N ARG A 109 -0.54 -5.26 3.99
CA ARG A 109 -0.89 -3.84 3.83
C ARG A 109 -2.23 -3.61 3.15
N ALA A 110 -2.55 -4.37 2.10
CA ALA A 110 -3.78 -4.17 1.33
C ALA A 110 -5.05 -4.34 2.20
N ALA A 111 -5.04 -5.32 3.11
CA ALA A 111 -6.13 -5.52 4.06
C ALA A 111 -6.22 -4.36 5.07
N ALA A 112 -5.08 -3.85 5.55
CA ALA A 112 -5.02 -2.68 6.43
C ALA A 112 -5.62 -1.42 5.78
N GLU A 113 -5.29 -1.18 4.51
CA GLU A 113 -5.83 -0.05 3.73
C GLU A 113 -7.33 -0.19 3.51
N ALA A 114 -7.82 -1.38 3.14
CA ALA A 114 -9.23 -1.65 2.96
C ALA A 114 -10.04 -1.45 4.25
N ALA A 115 -9.53 -1.91 5.39
CA ALA A 115 -10.17 -1.71 6.69
C ALA A 115 -10.24 -0.22 7.05
N CYS A 116 -9.17 0.54 6.76
CA CYS A 116 -9.14 1.97 6.98
C CYS A 116 -10.16 2.71 6.10
N ALA A 117 -10.24 2.37 4.81
CA ALA A 117 -11.19 2.96 3.88
C ALA A 117 -12.64 2.73 4.33
N GLN A 118 -12.97 1.53 4.83
CA GLN A 118 -14.29 1.23 5.37
C GLN A 118 -14.61 2.06 6.62
N ALA A 119 -13.66 2.23 7.54
CA ALA A 119 -13.86 3.04 8.74
C ALA A 119 -14.04 4.53 8.42
N ARG A 120 -13.41 5.02 7.37
CA ARG A 120 -13.49 6.43 6.94
C ARG A 120 -14.80 6.80 6.25
N ASN A 121 -15.51 5.81 5.71
CA ASN A 121 -16.77 5.98 4.97
C ASN A 121 -18.01 5.70 5.83
N ARG A 122 -17.84 5.55 7.15
CA ARG A 122 -18.92 5.47 8.14
C ARG A 122 -19.04 6.79 8.88
#